data_AF-A0A7S1ZWF1-F1
#
_entry.id   AF-A0A7S1ZWF1-F1
#
_cell.length_a   1.000
_cell.length_b   1.000
_cell.length_c   1.000
_cell.angle_alpha   90.00
_cell.angle_beta   90.00
_cell.angle_gamma   90.00
#
_symmetry.space_group_name_H-M   'P 1'
#
loop_
_entity.id
_entity.type
_entity.pdbx_description
1 polymer ?
#
loop_
_entity_poly.entity_id
_entity_poly.type
_entity_poly.pdbx_seq_one_letter_code
_entity_poly.pdbx_strand_id
1 'polypeptide(L)'
;SWPGYDEGRWWVQDVSSTLPAIVLRGSLSGSKRPASEMHVVDMCAAPGGKTSQLLNYGYGKVTAVEADARRCRRLRENLERLDFEDWERRCEVVVAMGQDWTPGDNAVDGVLLDVPCSATGTGARRPDVLRRSQDLGNLPETQRLLAEHVVDNVLQPG
;
A
#
# COMPACT_ATOMS: atom_id res chain seq x y z
N SER A 1 23.20 3.50 11.55
CA SER A 1 21.83 3.96 11.26
C SER A 1 21.68 5.41 11.69
N TRP A 2 20.66 6.11 11.20
CA TRP A 2 20.34 7.45 11.68
C TRP A 2 19.64 7.36 13.04
N PRO A 3 19.80 8.34 13.95
CA PRO A 3 19.15 8.30 15.26
C PRO A 3 17.64 8.09 15.14
N GLY A 4 17.09 7.14 15.90
CA GLY A 4 15.67 6.84 15.90
C GLY A 4 15.18 5.93 14.77
N TYR A 5 16.02 5.59 13.79
CA TYR A 5 15.60 4.71 12.70
C TYR A 5 15.46 3.27 13.17
N ASP A 6 16.47 2.73 13.85
CA ASP A 6 16.46 1.33 14.28
C ASP A 6 15.42 1.08 15.38
N GLU A 7 15.12 2.13 16.16
CA GLU A 7 14.07 2.13 17.19
C GLU A 7 12.67 2.39 16.61
N GLY A 8 12.50 2.36 15.29
CA GLY A 8 11.18 2.44 14.67
C GLY A 8 10.50 3.81 14.70
N ARG A 9 11.16 4.86 15.21
CA ARG A 9 10.52 6.18 15.41
C ARG A 9 10.10 6.88 14.13
N TRP A 10 10.64 6.44 12.98
CA TRP A 10 10.31 6.97 11.67
C TRP A 10 10.67 5.98 10.55
N TRP A 11 10.13 6.24 9.36
CA TRP A 11 10.48 5.58 8.11
C TRP A 11 10.80 6.62 7.02
N VAL A 12 11.50 6.18 5.99
CA VAL A 12 11.77 7.01 4.81
C VAL A 12 10.60 6.88 3.84
N GLN A 13 10.00 8.00 3.45
CA GLN A 13 8.98 8.06 2.41
C GLN A 13 9.11 9.35 1.61
N ASP A 14 8.89 9.27 0.31
CA ASP A 14 8.79 10.45 -0.54
C ASP A 14 7.49 11.21 -0.25
N VAL A 15 7.49 12.54 -0.34
CA VAL A 15 6.30 13.37 -0.16
C VAL A 15 5.17 12.96 -1.12
N SER A 16 5.49 12.70 -2.39
CA SER A 16 4.47 12.23 -3.35
C SER A 16 3.92 10.85 -2.97
N SER A 17 4.74 10.01 -2.35
CA SER A 17 4.34 8.68 -1.87
C SER A 17 3.46 8.72 -0.61
N THR A 18 3.32 9.86 0.07
CA THR A 18 2.38 10.00 1.21
C THR A 18 0.97 10.38 0.76
N LEU A 19 0.84 11.01 -0.41
CA LEU A 19 -0.42 11.57 -0.91
C LEU A 19 -1.54 10.53 -1.06
N PRO A 20 -1.32 9.31 -1.60
CA PRO A 20 -2.41 8.35 -1.77
C PRO A 20 -3.12 8.01 -0.45
N ALA A 21 -2.36 7.73 0.61
CA ALA A 21 -2.92 7.45 1.92
C ALA A 21 -3.61 8.66 2.56
N ILE A 22 -3.11 9.89 2.30
CA ILE A 22 -3.77 11.13 2.75
C ILE A 22 -5.13 11.30 2.07
N VAL A 23 -5.17 11.12 0.76
CA VAL A 23 -6.42 11.23 -0.03
C VAL A 23 -7.43 10.18 0.42
N LEU A 24 -7.01 8.93 0.59
CA LEU A 24 -7.88 7.86 1.08
C LEU A 24 -8.43 8.17 2.48
N ARG A 25 -7.60 8.67 3.40
CA ARG A 25 -8.07 9.09 4.72
C ARG A 25 -9.11 10.21 4.61
N GLY A 26 -8.88 11.16 3.71
CA GLY A 26 -9.82 12.23 3.41
C GLY A 26 -11.17 11.70 2.90
N SER A 27 -11.16 10.78 1.93
CA SER A 27 -12.40 10.22 1.38
C SER A 27 -13.20 9.41 2.39
N LEU A 28 -12.54 8.77 3.36
CA LEU A 28 -13.20 7.99 4.42
C LEU A 28 -13.61 8.82 5.64
N SER A 29 -13.15 10.07 5.76
CA SER A 29 -13.36 10.91 6.94
C SER A 29 -14.83 11.30 7.19
N GLY A 30 -15.68 11.26 6.17
CA GLY A 30 -17.13 11.51 6.28
C GLY A 30 -17.95 10.30 6.73
N SER A 31 -17.33 9.11 6.86
CA SER A 31 -18.02 7.91 7.31
C SER A 31 -18.40 7.98 8.79
N LYS A 32 -19.52 7.36 9.15
CA LYS A 32 -19.94 7.21 10.56
C LYS A 32 -19.12 6.16 11.30
N ARG A 33 -18.48 5.23 10.58
CA ARG A 33 -17.62 4.21 11.18
C ARG A 33 -16.27 4.85 11.57
N PRO A 34 -15.74 4.58 12.77
CA PRO A 34 -14.41 5.04 13.14
C PRO A 34 -13.34 4.27 12.34
N ALA A 35 -12.18 4.90 12.10
CA ALA A 35 -11.07 4.27 11.38
C ALA A 35 -10.63 2.94 12.03
N SER A 36 -10.69 2.84 13.36
CA SER A 36 -10.37 1.63 14.13
C SER A 36 -11.28 0.44 13.85
N GLU A 37 -12.39 0.64 13.16
CA GLU A 37 -13.30 -0.42 12.73
C GLU A 37 -13.24 -0.66 11.22
N MET A 38 -12.55 0.18 10.46
CA MET A 38 -12.47 0.09 9.01
C MET A 38 -11.39 -0.88 8.55
N HIS A 39 -11.65 -1.51 7.41
CA HIS A 39 -10.71 -2.35 6.71
C HIS A 39 -10.23 -1.65 5.43
N VAL A 40 -8.93 -1.41 5.33
CA VAL A 40 -8.31 -0.82 4.13
C VAL A 40 -7.29 -1.77 3.53
N VAL A 41 -7.06 -1.65 2.22
CA VAL A 41 -6.12 -2.52 1.48
C VAL A 41 -5.07 -1.67 0.77
N ASP A 42 -3.81 -2.12 0.81
CA ASP A 42 -2.71 -1.61 0.00
C ASP A 42 -2.33 -2.69 -1.02
N MET A 43 -2.68 -2.48 -2.30
CA MET A 43 -2.64 -3.53 -3.32
C MET A 43 -1.23 -3.76 -3.94
N CYS A 44 -0.28 -2.88 -3.64
CA CYS A 44 1.10 -2.92 -4.14
C CYS A 44 2.05 -2.47 -3.02
N ALA A 45 2.01 -3.19 -1.91
CA ALA A 45 2.36 -2.65 -0.61
C ALA A 45 3.87 -2.42 -0.40
N ALA A 46 4.75 -3.20 -1.03
CA ALA A 46 6.17 -3.15 -0.69
C ALA A 46 6.88 -1.91 -1.29
N PRO A 47 7.79 -1.26 -0.55
CA PRO A 47 8.45 -1.75 0.67
C PRO A 47 7.72 -1.42 1.99
N GLY A 48 6.47 -0.94 1.96
CA GLY A 48 5.61 -0.82 3.15
C GLY A 48 5.38 0.60 3.67
N GLY A 49 5.89 1.65 3.01
CA GLY A 49 5.73 3.03 3.50
C GLY A 49 4.27 3.50 3.58
N LYS A 50 3.47 3.19 2.55
CA LYS A 50 2.02 3.51 2.53
C LYS A 50 1.26 2.64 3.52
N THR A 51 1.57 1.35 3.59
CA THR A 51 1.06 0.42 4.61
C THR A 51 1.32 0.93 6.03
N SER A 52 2.54 1.39 6.30
CA SER A 52 2.94 1.98 7.60
C SER A 52 2.12 3.22 7.92
N GLN A 53 1.89 4.08 6.92
CA GLN A 53 1.07 5.28 7.05
C GLN A 53 -0.39 4.94 7.36
N LEU A 54 -0.96 3.91 6.72
CA LEU A 54 -2.31 3.41 7.03
C LEU A 54 -2.41 2.88 8.47
N LEU A 55 -1.44 2.06 8.89
CA LEU A 55 -1.40 1.56 10.28
C LEU A 55 -1.28 2.69 11.30
N ASN A 56 -0.47 3.71 10.98
CA ASN A 56 -0.30 4.91 11.79
C ASN A 56 -1.56 5.79 11.85
N TYR A 57 -2.45 5.73 10.85
CA TYR A 57 -3.76 6.38 10.90
C TYR A 57 -4.77 5.65 11.79
N GLY A 58 -4.42 4.47 12.33
CA GLY A 58 -5.25 3.74 13.28
C GLY A 58 -6.37 2.95 12.61
N TYR A 59 -6.22 2.56 11.35
CA TYR A 59 -7.16 1.64 10.71
C TYR A 59 -7.21 0.31 11.45
N GLY A 60 -8.42 -0.23 11.62
CA GLY A 60 -8.68 -1.47 12.37
C GLY A 60 -8.09 -2.70 11.71
N LYS A 61 -8.22 -2.79 10.38
CA LYS A 61 -7.58 -3.83 9.56
C LYS A 61 -6.90 -3.19 8.35
N VAL A 62 -5.68 -3.62 8.06
CA VAL A 62 -4.91 -3.26 6.87
C VAL A 62 -4.47 -4.54 6.17
N THR A 63 -4.92 -4.78 4.93
CA THR A 63 -4.36 -5.88 4.13
C THR A 63 -3.30 -5.33 3.17
N ALA A 64 -2.09 -5.86 3.23
CA ALA A 64 -0.95 -5.48 2.40
C ALA A 64 -0.65 -6.59 1.39
N VAL A 65 -1.03 -6.36 0.13
CA VAL A 65 -0.83 -7.32 -0.96
C VAL A 65 0.42 -6.95 -1.74
N GLU A 66 1.28 -7.92 -2.00
CA GLU A 66 2.46 -7.75 -2.86
C GLU A 66 2.79 -9.07 -3.58
N ALA A 67 3.11 -8.99 -4.86
CA ALA A 67 3.35 -10.16 -5.69
C ALA A 67 4.73 -10.80 -5.44
N ASP A 68 5.74 -10.00 -5.10
CA ASP A 68 7.10 -10.49 -4.90
C ASP A 68 7.37 -10.85 -3.42
N ALA A 69 7.55 -12.14 -3.15
CA ALA A 69 7.83 -12.65 -1.81
C ALA A 69 9.08 -12.04 -1.14
N ARG A 70 10.09 -11.63 -1.92
CA ARG A 70 11.29 -10.95 -1.40
C ARG A 70 10.97 -9.52 -0.98
N ARG A 71 10.16 -8.82 -1.77
CA ARG A 71 9.65 -7.48 -1.41
C ARG A 71 8.71 -7.53 -0.21
N CYS A 72 7.89 -8.58 -0.08
CA CYS A 72 7.07 -8.83 1.13
C CYS A 72 7.92 -9.03 2.38
N ARG A 73 9.05 -9.75 2.29
CA ARG A 73 9.98 -9.90 3.43
C ARG A 73 10.47 -8.54 3.93
N ARG A 74 10.90 -7.68 3.00
CA ARG A 74 11.32 -6.31 3.33
C ARG A 74 10.19 -5.45 3.92
N LEU A 75 8.96 -5.65 3.45
CA LEU A 75 7.79 -5.00 4.04
C LEU A 75 7.61 -5.45 5.49
N ARG A 76 7.65 -6.76 5.78
CA ARG A 76 7.53 -7.28 7.15
C ARG A 76 8.65 -6.76 8.05
N GLU A 77 9.91 -6.84 7.61
CA GLU A 77 11.07 -6.28 8.34
C GLU A 77 10.88 -4.80 8.68
N ASN A 78 10.29 -4.01 7.76
CA ASN A 78 9.99 -2.61 8.03
C ASN A 78 8.85 -2.43 9.04
N LEU A 79 7.78 -3.22 8.96
CA LEU A 79 6.67 -3.14 9.91
C LEU A 79 7.09 -3.60 11.31
N GLU A 80 7.85 -4.68 11.40
CA GLU A 80 8.46 -5.19 12.64
C GLU A 80 9.34 -4.11 13.29
N ARG A 81 10.22 -3.47 12.52
CA ARG A 81 11.08 -2.39 13.04
C ARG A 81 10.28 -1.20 13.54
N LEU A 82 9.19 -0.84 12.86
CA LEU A 82 8.37 0.33 13.22
C LEU A 82 7.53 0.09 14.48
N ASP A 83 7.34 -1.17 14.88
CA ASP A 83 6.71 -1.58 16.14
C ASP A 83 5.40 -0.83 16.43
N PHE A 84 4.53 -0.70 15.42
CA PHE A 84 3.19 -0.18 15.68
C PHE A 84 2.47 -1.15 16.63
N GLU A 85 1.77 -0.60 17.63
CA GLU A 85 1.02 -1.41 18.58
C GLU A 85 0.09 -2.39 17.84
N ASP A 86 0.22 -3.68 18.18
CA ASP A 86 -0.53 -4.78 17.59
C ASP A 86 -0.50 -4.84 16.05
N TRP A 87 0.59 -4.40 15.40
CA TRP A 87 0.63 -4.38 13.93
C TRP A 87 0.37 -5.75 13.31
N GLU A 88 0.86 -6.84 13.91
CA GLU A 88 0.62 -8.21 13.42
C GLU A 88 -0.86 -8.62 13.48
N ARG A 89 -1.61 -8.05 14.42
CA ARG A 89 -3.06 -8.30 14.55
C ARG A 89 -3.86 -7.43 13.59
N ARG A 90 -3.38 -6.22 13.32
CA ARG A 90 -4.05 -5.24 12.44
C ARG A 90 -3.67 -5.40 10.97
N CYS A 91 -2.50 -5.95 10.67
CA CYS A 91 -1.97 -6.03 9.32
C CYS A 91 -1.85 -7.47 8.82
N GLU A 92 -2.59 -7.78 7.76
CA GLU A 92 -2.45 -9.04 7.04
C GLU A 92 -1.53 -8.83 5.82
N VAL A 93 -0.35 -9.46 5.81
CA VAL A 93 0.59 -9.38 4.67
C VAL A 93 0.40 -10.59 3.77
N VAL A 94 -0.07 -10.36 2.55
CA VAL A 94 -0.41 -11.39 1.56
C VAL A 94 0.59 -11.37 0.41
N VAL A 95 1.12 -12.55 0.06
CA VAL A 95 1.94 -12.74 -1.13
C VAL A 95 1.05 -13.25 -2.26
N ALA A 96 0.62 -12.35 -3.14
CA ALA A 96 -0.26 -12.68 -4.26
C ALA A 96 -0.15 -11.62 -5.36
N MET A 97 -0.49 -11.99 -6.60
CA MET A 97 -0.82 -10.99 -7.62
C MET A 97 -2.09 -10.27 -7.18
N GLY A 98 -2.13 -8.94 -7.30
CA GLY A 98 -3.28 -8.15 -6.85
C GLY A 98 -4.58 -8.55 -7.54
N GLN A 99 -4.50 -9.03 -8.80
CA GLN A 99 -5.63 -9.52 -9.59
C GLN A 99 -6.21 -10.85 -9.06
N ASP A 100 -5.41 -11.62 -8.33
CA ASP A 100 -5.81 -12.93 -7.82
C ASP A 100 -6.31 -12.87 -6.37
N TRP A 101 -6.15 -11.72 -5.71
CA TRP A 101 -6.56 -11.53 -4.32
C TRP A 101 -7.97 -10.94 -4.22
N THR A 102 -8.77 -11.49 -3.33
CA THR A 102 -10.08 -10.95 -2.94
C THR A 102 -10.22 -10.98 -1.42
N PRO A 103 -11.05 -10.10 -0.82
CA PRO A 103 -11.21 -10.06 0.63
C PRO A 103 -12.12 -11.18 1.18
N GLY A 104 -12.68 -12.02 0.31
CA GLY A 104 -13.73 -12.98 0.67
C GLY A 104 -14.99 -12.27 1.17
N ASP A 105 -15.56 -12.73 2.28
CA ASP A 105 -16.73 -12.10 2.91
C ASP A 105 -16.39 -10.82 3.69
N ASN A 106 -15.10 -10.44 3.78
CA ASN A 106 -14.69 -9.26 4.52
C ASN A 106 -14.97 -7.99 3.71
N ALA A 107 -15.76 -7.08 4.30
CA ALA A 107 -15.94 -5.73 3.78
C ALA A 107 -14.60 -4.98 3.66
N VAL A 108 -14.42 -4.22 2.58
CA VAL A 108 -13.29 -3.29 2.40
C VAL A 108 -13.84 -1.88 2.24
N ASP A 109 -13.45 -1.01 3.18
CA ASP A 109 -13.85 0.40 3.21
C ASP A 109 -13.04 1.25 2.21
N GLY A 110 -11.81 0.84 1.89
CA GLY A 110 -10.95 1.61 1.00
C GLY A 110 -9.75 0.83 0.49
N VAL A 111 -9.32 1.15 -0.74
CA VAL A 111 -8.17 0.50 -1.39
C VAL A 111 -7.20 1.57 -1.89
N LEU A 112 -5.91 1.39 -1.59
CA LEU A 112 -4.81 2.07 -2.25
C LEU A 112 -4.31 1.24 -3.41
N LEU A 113 -4.38 1.82 -4.59
CA LEU A 113 -3.85 1.25 -5.82
C LEU A 113 -2.59 2.01 -6.27
N ASP A 114 -1.45 1.73 -5.64
CA ASP A 114 -0.15 2.28 -6.04
C ASP A 114 0.57 1.34 -7.01
N VAL A 115 -0.06 1.07 -8.16
CA VAL A 115 0.50 0.12 -9.14
C VAL A 115 1.85 0.63 -9.64
N PRO A 116 2.88 -0.22 -9.78
CA PRO A 116 4.12 0.17 -10.42
C PRO A 116 3.82 0.88 -11.73
N CYS A 117 4.29 2.12 -11.84
CA CYS A 117 4.22 2.93 -13.05
C CYS A 117 5.59 2.93 -13.73
N SER A 118 5.68 3.59 -14.89
CA SER A 118 6.93 3.76 -15.65
C SER A 118 8.06 4.44 -14.85
N ALA A 119 7.79 4.84 -13.60
CA ALA A 119 8.68 5.47 -12.63
C ALA A 119 9.34 6.76 -13.15
N THR A 120 8.86 7.30 -14.27
CA THR A 120 9.32 8.56 -14.87
C THR A 120 9.17 9.73 -13.91
N GLY A 121 8.12 9.72 -13.07
CA GLY A 121 7.90 10.69 -12.00
C GLY A 121 8.97 10.70 -10.90
N THR A 122 9.81 9.66 -10.80
CA THR A 122 10.95 9.61 -9.87
C THR A 122 12.27 10.08 -10.50
N GLY A 123 12.25 10.48 -11.77
CA GLY A 123 13.45 10.79 -12.56
C GLY A 123 14.35 11.89 -11.98
N ALA A 124 13.78 12.84 -11.23
CA ALA A 124 14.56 13.87 -10.53
C ALA A 124 15.46 13.31 -9.42
N ARG A 125 15.09 12.17 -8.81
CA ARG A 125 15.83 11.50 -7.73
C ARG A 125 16.58 10.26 -8.21
N ARG A 126 16.06 9.60 -9.25
CA ARG A 126 16.62 8.40 -9.89
C ARG A 126 16.75 8.64 -11.40
N PRO A 127 17.75 9.43 -11.83
CA PRO A 127 17.92 9.77 -13.26
C PRO A 127 18.19 8.54 -14.13
N ASP A 128 18.71 7.47 -13.52
CA ASP A 128 18.92 6.16 -14.14
C ASP A 128 17.61 5.51 -14.63
N VAL A 129 16.48 5.78 -13.96
CA VAL A 129 15.16 5.24 -14.31
C VAL A 129 14.66 5.84 -15.63
N LEU A 130 15.04 7.09 -15.95
CA LEU A 130 14.72 7.74 -17.22
C LEU A 130 15.48 7.14 -18.41
N ARG A 131 16.55 6.38 -18.15
CA ARG A 131 17.41 5.77 -19.19
C ARG A 131 17.14 4.28 -19.41
N ARG A 132 16.30 3.65 -18.59
CA ARG A 132 15.91 2.25 -18.78
C ARG A 132 14.75 2.20 -19.77
N SER A 133 14.92 1.44 -20.86
CA SER A 133 13.79 0.96 -21.66
C SER A 133 12.97 0.01 -20.79
N GLN A 134 12.08 0.53 -19.97
CA GLN A 134 11.07 -0.31 -19.35
C GLN A 134 10.14 -0.82 -20.45
N ASP A 135 9.72 -2.06 -20.36
CA ASP A 135 8.72 -2.62 -21.27
C ASP A 135 7.37 -1.98 -20.93
N LEU A 136 7.18 -0.75 -21.42
CA LEU A 136 6.01 0.08 -21.14
C LEU A 136 4.74 -0.46 -21.81
N GLY A 137 4.88 -1.40 -22.75
CA GLY A 137 3.76 -1.87 -23.59
C GLY A 137 2.63 -2.51 -22.79
N ASN A 138 2.94 -3.24 -21.73
CA ASN A 138 1.94 -3.98 -20.93
C ASN A 138 1.55 -3.29 -19.62
N LEU A 139 2.20 -2.19 -19.25
CA LEU A 139 2.01 -1.55 -17.96
C LEU A 139 0.65 -0.85 -17.81
N PRO A 140 0.18 -0.04 -18.78
CA PRO A 140 -1.14 0.58 -18.69
C PRO A 140 -2.27 -0.46 -18.64
N GLU A 141 -2.12 -1.55 -19.39
CA GLU A 141 -3.12 -2.63 -19.41
C GLU A 141 -3.16 -3.38 -18.07
N THR A 142 -1.99 -3.68 -17.49
CA THR A 142 -1.92 -4.29 -16.16
C THR A 142 -2.53 -3.39 -15.09
N GLN A 143 -2.29 -2.08 -15.17
CA GLN A 143 -2.88 -1.08 -14.27
C GLN A 143 -4.40 -1.01 -14.39
N ARG A 144 -4.90 -1.01 -15.63
CA ARG A 144 -6.34 -0.99 -15.94
C ARG A 144 -7.04 -2.21 -15.38
N LEU A 145 -6.53 -3.41 -15.69
CA LEU A 145 -7.12 -4.68 -15.23
C LEU A 145 -7.15 -4.78 -13.71
N LEU A 146 -6.10 -4.31 -13.03
CA LEU A 146 -6.08 -4.29 -11.58
C LEU A 146 -7.07 -3.27 -10.99
N ALA A 147 -7.22 -2.10 -11.61
CA ALA A 147 -8.21 -1.12 -11.18
C ALA A 147 -9.64 -1.64 -11.35
N GLU A 148 -9.95 -2.30 -12.48
CA GLU A 148 -11.25 -2.95 -12.72
C GLU A 148 -11.52 -4.04 -11.69
N HIS A 149 -10.55 -4.92 -11.45
CA HIS A 149 -10.66 -5.94 -10.40
C HIS A 149 -10.96 -5.35 -9.01
N VAL A 150 -10.29 -4.26 -8.65
CA VAL A 150 -10.52 -3.60 -7.36
C VAL A 150 -11.94 -3.06 -7.26
N VAL A 151 -12.45 -2.43 -8.32
CA VAL A 151 -13.80 -1.86 -8.34
C VAL A 151 -14.86 -2.97 -8.30
N ASP A 152 -14.66 -4.03 -9.08
CA ASP A 152 -15.68 -5.06 -9.28
C ASP A 152 -15.71 -6.12 -8.17
N ASN A 153 -14.55 -6.42 -7.58
CA ASN A 153 -14.38 -7.60 -6.72
C ASN A 153 -13.82 -7.30 -5.31
N VAL A 154 -13.34 -6.09 -5.03
CA VAL A 154 -12.69 -5.76 -3.75
C VAL A 154 -13.44 -4.70 -2.97
N LEU A 155 -13.73 -3.56 -3.59
CA LEU A 155 -14.46 -2.46 -2.94
C LEU A 155 -15.94 -2.81 -2.80
N GLN A 156 -16.53 -2.48 -1.66
CA GLN A 156 -17.98 -2.57 -1.51
C GLN A 156 -18.67 -1.47 -2.32
N PRO A 157 -19.87 -1.75 -2.89
CA PRO A 157 -20.74 -0.69 -3.37
C PRO A 157 -21.05 0.27 -2.21
N GLY A 158 -20.81 1.57 -2.44
CA GLY A 158 -21.06 2.64 -1.48
C GLY A 158 -22.54 2.96 -1.28
#